data_AF-A0AAU9D066-F1
#
_entry.id   AF-A0AAU9D066-F1
#
_cell.length_a   1.000
_cell.length_b   1.000
_cell.length_c   1.000
_cell.angle_alpha   90.00
_cell.angle_beta   90.00
_cell.angle_gamma   90.00
#
_symmetry.space_group_name_H-M   'P 1'
#
loop_
_entity.id
_entity.type
_entity.pdbx_description
1 polymer ?
#
loop_
_entity_poly.entity_id
_entity_poly.type
_entity_poly.pdbx_seq_one_letter_code
_entity_poly.pdbx_strand_id
1 'polypeptide(L)'
;MKLINSDPKKDNFYLVPEWYPHSKSYMMWPKRPDNWRKGGKPAQKLFAEIASTISKYEPITMLVQQDQYKNARSMLPDSVRLIEMSYNDAWIRDIGPTYLTNNKGKTRIVNWKFNAWGV
;
A
#
# COMPACT_ATOMS: atom_id res chain seq x y z
N MET A 1 -11.05 -0.46 -14.08
CA MET A 1 -11.40 -1.54 -13.13
C MET A 1 -12.86 -1.91 -13.36
N LYS A 2 -13.23 -3.19 -13.34
CA LYS A 2 -14.61 -3.63 -13.61
C LYS A 2 -15.41 -3.61 -12.31
N LEU A 3 -16.45 -2.78 -12.24
CA LEU A 3 -17.43 -2.86 -11.18
C LEU A 3 -18.25 -4.14 -11.35
N ILE A 4 -18.44 -4.87 -10.25
CA ILE A 4 -19.22 -6.10 -10.22
C ILE A 4 -20.55 -5.76 -9.54
N ASN A 5 -21.66 -6.03 -10.22
CA ASN A 5 -23.00 -5.81 -9.67
C ASN A 5 -23.44 -7.01 -8.81
N SER A 6 -22.66 -7.31 -7.76
CA SER A 6 -22.97 -8.32 -6.74
C SER A 6 -22.24 -7.98 -5.45
N ASP A 7 -22.69 -8.56 -4.35
CA ASP A 7 -22.10 -8.42 -3.03
C ASP A 7 -21.04 -9.52 -2.79
N PRO A 8 -19.87 -9.20 -2.20
CA PRO A 8 -18.84 -10.21 -1.95
C PRO A 8 -19.33 -11.42 -1.15
N LYS A 9 -20.18 -11.23 -0.14
CA LYS A 9 -20.70 -12.34 0.67
C LYS A 9 -21.58 -13.27 -0.17
N LYS A 10 -22.44 -12.72 -1.05
CA LYS A 10 -23.26 -13.52 -1.98
C LYS A 10 -22.40 -14.34 -2.95
N ASP A 11 -21.26 -13.79 -3.35
CA ASP A 11 -20.33 -14.44 -4.27
C ASP A 11 -19.32 -15.36 -3.55
N ASN A 12 -19.50 -15.61 -2.24
CA ASN A 12 -18.63 -16.41 -1.37
C ASN A 12 -17.19 -15.87 -1.27
N PHE A 13 -17.00 -14.56 -1.35
CA PHE A 13 -15.75 -13.88 -1.06
C PHE A 13 -15.73 -13.40 0.39
N TYR A 14 -14.57 -13.54 1.04
CA TYR A 14 -14.36 -13.17 2.43
C TYR A 14 -12.99 -12.53 2.62
N LEU A 15 -12.89 -11.69 3.65
CA LEU A 15 -11.63 -11.14 4.12
C LEU A 15 -10.90 -12.22 4.94
N VAL A 16 -9.61 -12.40 4.66
CA VAL A 16 -8.75 -13.22 5.49
C VAL A 16 -8.12 -12.37 6.59
N PRO A 17 -7.85 -12.94 7.77
CA PRO A 17 -7.11 -12.22 8.78
C PRO A 17 -5.68 -11.92 8.33
N GLU A 18 -5.06 -10.90 8.90
CA GLU A 18 -3.74 -10.38 8.50
C GLU A 18 -2.57 -11.34 8.81
N TRP A 19 -2.79 -12.42 9.56
CA TRP A 19 -1.78 -13.47 9.73
C TRP A 19 -1.87 -14.59 8.68
N TYR A 20 -2.85 -14.53 7.76
CA TYR A 20 -2.96 -15.47 6.65
C TYR A 20 -1.81 -15.25 5.66
N PRO A 21 -1.30 -16.29 4.96
CA PRO A 21 -0.23 -16.12 3.99
C PRO A 21 -0.49 -15.02 2.96
N HIS A 22 0.46 -14.09 2.85
CA HIS A 22 0.42 -12.98 1.92
C HIS A 22 1.25 -13.27 0.68
N SER A 23 0.82 -12.74 -0.47
CA SER A 23 1.65 -12.76 -1.68
C SER A 23 2.63 -11.59 -1.76
N LYS A 24 2.32 -10.47 -1.09
CA LYS A 24 3.12 -9.26 -1.00
C LYS A 24 2.47 -8.21 -0.08
N SER A 25 3.29 -7.25 0.32
CA SER A 25 2.87 -6.00 0.97
C SER A 25 3.01 -4.78 0.06
N TYR A 26 2.29 -3.70 0.42
CA TYR A 26 2.41 -2.40 -0.21
C TYR A 26 2.62 -1.31 0.84
N MET A 27 3.44 -0.31 0.49
CA MET A 27 3.66 0.90 1.29
C MET A 27 3.63 2.13 0.38
N MET A 28 3.46 3.31 0.97
CA MET A 28 3.49 4.60 0.27
C MET A 28 4.57 5.50 0.84
N TRP A 29 5.24 6.26 -0.01
CA TRP A 29 6.39 7.08 0.40
C TRP A 29 5.94 8.43 0.99
N PRO A 30 6.35 8.81 2.21
CA PRO A 30 5.93 10.06 2.85
C PRO A 30 6.71 11.26 2.29
N LYS A 31 6.03 12.40 2.12
CA LYS A 31 6.63 13.60 1.52
C LYS A 31 6.04 14.91 2.02
N ARG A 32 4.70 15.03 2.08
CA ARG A 32 4.04 16.34 2.22
C ARG A 32 4.53 17.10 3.46
N PRO A 33 5.06 18.33 3.32
CA PRO A 33 5.79 19.01 4.38
C PRO A 33 4.89 19.59 5.48
N ASP A 34 3.61 19.73 5.20
CA ASP A 34 2.56 20.18 6.11
C ASP A 34 2.09 19.09 7.09
N ASN A 35 2.35 17.82 6.79
CA ASN A 35 2.15 16.70 7.73
C ASN A 35 3.51 16.18 8.27
N TRP A 36 4.50 16.02 7.39
CA TRP A 36 5.78 15.40 7.75
C TRP A 36 6.89 16.43 7.93
N ARG A 37 7.34 16.59 9.18
CA ARG A 37 8.41 17.53 9.56
C ARG A 37 9.67 17.42 8.68
N LYS A 38 10.36 18.55 8.48
CA LYS A 38 11.61 18.64 7.71
C LYS A 38 11.44 18.07 6.28
N GLY A 39 10.31 18.34 5.63
CA GLY A 39 10.02 17.87 4.27
C GLY A 39 10.00 16.34 4.15
N GLY A 40 9.52 15.64 5.19
CA GLY A 40 9.43 14.18 5.19
C GLY A 40 10.71 13.43 5.51
N LYS A 41 11.89 14.06 5.57
CA LYS A 41 13.18 13.34 5.65
C LYS A 41 13.29 12.32 6.80
N PRO A 42 12.86 12.64 8.04
CA PRO A 42 12.89 11.65 9.12
C PRO A 42 11.94 10.46 8.87
N ALA A 43 10.74 10.72 8.33
CA ALA A 43 9.76 9.68 8.02
C ALA A 43 10.23 8.80 6.86
N GLN A 44 10.83 9.40 5.83
CA GLN A 44 11.42 8.68 4.70
C GLN A 44 12.48 7.68 5.15
N LYS A 45 13.35 8.06 6.10
CA LYS A 45 14.33 7.14 6.68
C LYS A 45 13.66 5.95 7.37
N LEU A 46 12.68 6.22 8.23
CA LEU A 46 11.95 5.15 8.94
C LEU A 46 11.17 4.24 7.99
N PHE A 47 10.49 4.80 6.99
CA PHE A 47 9.75 4.03 5.98
C PHE A 47 10.69 3.17 5.14
N ALA A 48 11.90 3.66 4.83
CA ALA A 48 12.91 2.85 4.17
C ALA A 48 13.39 1.67 5.05
N GLU A 49 13.59 1.89 6.35
CA GLU A 49 13.96 0.84 7.30
C GLU A 49 12.86 -0.23 7.44
N ILE A 50 11.59 0.19 7.54
CA ILE A 50 10.43 -0.71 7.60
C ILE A 50 10.33 -1.54 6.31
N ALA A 51 10.35 -0.89 5.14
CA ALA A 51 10.23 -1.59 3.87
C ALA A 51 11.40 -2.55 3.62
N SER A 52 12.62 -2.14 3.99
CA SER A 52 13.80 -3.02 3.92
C SER A 52 13.66 -4.22 4.84
N THR A 53 13.08 -4.05 6.02
CA THR A 53 12.83 -5.15 6.96
C THR A 53 11.78 -6.11 6.43
N ILE A 54 10.64 -5.62 5.95
CA ILE A 54 9.57 -6.45 5.35
C ILE A 54 10.12 -7.23 4.15
N SER A 55 10.97 -6.60 3.32
CA SER A 55 11.53 -7.23 2.12
C SER A 55 12.35 -8.51 2.37
N LYS A 56 12.76 -8.76 3.63
CA LYS A 56 13.44 -10.00 4.03
C LYS A 56 12.48 -11.19 4.20
N TYR A 57 11.18 -10.93 4.34
CA TYR A 57 10.16 -11.93 4.66
C TYR A 57 9.14 -12.09 3.53
N GLU A 58 8.81 -11.02 2.82
CA GLU A 58 7.87 -11.08 1.69
C GLU A 58 8.16 -9.99 0.65
N PRO A 59 7.71 -10.17 -0.61
CA PRO A 59 7.80 -9.13 -1.62
C PRO A 59 7.05 -7.88 -1.16
N ILE A 60 7.66 -6.70 -1.36
CA ILE A 60 7.02 -5.42 -1.03
C ILE A 60 7.15 -4.44 -2.19
N THR A 61 6.08 -3.67 -2.41
CA THR A 61 6.05 -2.58 -3.38
C THR A 61 5.89 -1.23 -2.67
N MET A 62 6.83 -0.32 -2.89
CA MET A 62 6.73 1.08 -2.47
C MET A 62 6.12 1.91 -3.61
N LEU A 63 4.98 2.54 -3.33
CA LEU A 63 4.34 3.53 -4.20
C LEU A 63 4.97 4.89 -3.92
N VAL A 64 5.42 5.58 -4.96
CA VAL A 64 6.20 6.82 -4.83
C VAL A 64 5.69 7.85 -5.85
N GLN A 65 5.53 9.11 -5.43
CA GLN A 65 5.29 10.19 -6.39
C GLN A 65 6.51 10.43 -7.29
N GLN A 66 6.27 10.85 -8.54
CA GLN A 66 7.29 11.06 -9.58
C GLN A 66 8.54 11.80 -9.07
N ASP A 67 8.34 12.90 -8.34
CA ASP A 67 9.41 13.78 -7.88
C ASP A 67 10.21 13.23 -6.69
N GLN A 68 9.73 12.16 -6.06
CA GLN A 68 10.46 11.43 -5.01
C GLN A 68 11.03 10.11 -5.50
N TYR A 69 10.75 9.67 -6.73
CA TYR A 69 11.12 8.34 -7.22
C TYR A 69 12.63 8.08 -7.10
N LYS A 70 13.47 9.01 -7.60
CA LYS A 70 14.93 8.88 -7.54
C LYS A 70 15.45 8.83 -6.10
N ASN A 71 14.90 9.67 -5.21
CA ASN A 71 15.26 9.73 -3.80
C ASN A 71 14.89 8.43 -3.07
N ALA A 72 13.67 7.92 -3.27
CA ALA A 72 13.23 6.66 -2.69
C ALA A 72 14.08 5.49 -3.20
N ARG A 73 14.38 5.46 -4.51
CA ARG A 73 15.21 4.40 -5.11
C ARG A 73 16.61 4.37 -4.52
N SER A 74 17.23 5.53 -4.25
CA SER A 74 18.55 5.59 -3.62
C SER A 74 18.55 5.19 -2.14
N MET A 75 17.40 5.21 -1.46
CA MET A 75 17.28 4.86 -0.04
C MET A 75 16.85 3.40 0.21
N LEU A 76 16.18 2.78 -0.76
CA LEU A 76 15.61 1.44 -0.64
C LEU A 76 16.54 0.41 -1.31
N PRO A 77 16.63 -0.82 -0.78
CA PRO A 77 17.34 -1.92 -1.44
C PRO A 77 16.59 -2.41 -2.69
N ASP A 78 17.30 -3.03 -3.63
CA ASP A 78 16.73 -3.50 -4.91
C ASP A 78 15.62 -4.54 -4.75
N SER A 79 15.58 -5.25 -3.62
CA SER A 79 14.50 -6.17 -3.25
C SER A 79 13.14 -5.48 -3.11
N VAL A 80 13.12 -4.18 -2.82
CA VAL A 80 11.89 -3.38 -2.75
C VAL A 80 11.57 -2.87 -4.16
N ARG A 81 10.42 -3.30 -4.70
CA ARG A 81 9.91 -2.80 -5.98
C ARG A 81 9.38 -1.39 -5.79
N LEU A 82 9.69 -0.48 -6.72
CA LEU A 82 9.10 0.86 -6.77
C LEU A 82 8.10 0.96 -7.92
N ILE A 83 7.00 1.67 -7.67
CA ILE A 83 6.03 2.05 -8.70
C ILE A 83 5.74 3.54 -8.54
N GLU A 84 5.82 4.28 -9.63
CA GLU A 84 5.37 5.66 -9.66
C GLU A 84 3.83 5.72 -9.55
N MET A 85 3.32 6.48 -8.57
CA MET A 85 1.89 6.67 -8.38
C MET A 85 1.58 8.01 -7.72
N SER A 86 0.55 8.69 -8.19
CA SER A 86 0.04 9.92 -7.58
C SER A 86 -0.85 9.62 -6.36
N TYR A 87 -0.67 10.37 -5.29
CA TYR A 87 -1.47 10.32 -4.07
C TYR A 87 -1.28 11.59 -3.24
N ASN A 88 -2.17 11.82 -2.26
CA ASN A 88 -2.12 13.01 -1.40
C ASN A 88 -1.25 12.81 -0.16
N ASP A 89 -1.32 11.66 0.51
CA ASP A 89 -0.48 11.31 1.66
C ASP A 89 -0.28 9.79 1.78
N ALA A 90 0.67 9.35 2.62
CA ALA A 90 1.26 8.02 2.62
C ALA A 90 0.54 6.99 3.53
N TRP A 91 -0.79 6.85 3.40
CA TRP A 91 -1.62 6.03 4.29
C TRP A 91 -2.33 4.90 3.55
N ILE A 92 -1.57 3.98 2.95
CA ILE A 92 -2.11 2.92 2.10
C ILE A 92 -3.09 1.98 2.81
N ARG A 93 -3.00 1.85 4.14
CA ARG A 93 -3.93 1.04 4.92
C ARG A 93 -5.38 1.50 4.74
N ASP A 94 -5.58 2.81 4.59
CA ASP A 94 -6.91 3.42 4.63
C ASP A 94 -7.45 3.73 3.23
N ILE A 95 -6.55 3.94 2.27
CA ILE A 95 -6.90 4.28 0.87
C ILE A 95 -6.66 3.14 -0.11
N GLY A 96 -5.93 2.11 0.32
CA GLY A 96 -5.63 0.95 -0.48
C GLY A 96 -6.80 -0.01 -0.60
N PRO A 97 -6.73 -0.95 -1.56
CA PRO A 97 -7.74 -1.97 -1.71
C PRO A 97 -7.75 -2.92 -0.51
N THR A 98 -8.94 -3.30 -0.04
CA THR A 98 -9.11 -4.46 0.85
C THR A 98 -9.24 -5.71 0.01
N TYR A 99 -8.26 -6.61 0.10
CA TYR A 99 -8.27 -7.87 -0.67
C TYR A 99 -9.19 -8.90 -0.04
N LEU A 100 -9.97 -9.58 -0.89
CA LEU A 100 -10.83 -10.69 -0.53
C LEU A 100 -10.41 -11.94 -1.29
N THR A 101 -10.63 -13.11 -0.69
CA THR A 101 -10.42 -14.41 -1.31
C THR A 101 -11.70 -15.25 -1.29
N ASN A 102 -11.68 -16.42 -1.92
CA ASN A 102 -12.73 -17.43 -1.79
C ASN A 102 -12.14 -18.85 -1.74
N ASN A 103 -13.01 -19.85 -1.53
CA ASN A 103 -12.61 -21.27 -1.49
C ASN A 103 -12.04 -21.82 -2.81
N LYS A 104 -12.06 -21.02 -3.89
CA LYS A 104 -11.50 -21.35 -5.20
C LYS A 104 -10.16 -20.65 -5.45
N GLY A 105 -9.57 -20.00 -4.44
CA GLY A 105 -8.30 -19.27 -4.53
C GLY A 105 -8.37 -18.00 -5.39
N LYS A 106 -9.57 -17.49 -5.70
CA LYS A 106 -9.71 -16.27 -6.50
C LYS A 106 -9.59 -15.05 -5.61
N THR A 107 -8.93 -14.01 -6.12
CA THR A 107 -8.83 -12.71 -5.44
C THR A 107 -9.81 -11.70 -6.04
N ARG A 108 -10.45 -10.91 -5.17
CA ARG A 108 -11.16 -9.67 -5.50
C ARG A 108 -10.68 -8.56 -4.57
N ILE A 109 -11.06 -7.33 -4.87
CA ILE A 109 -10.84 -6.21 -3.96
C ILE A 109 -12.16 -5.51 -3.65
N VAL A 110 -12.21 -4.90 -2.47
CA VAL A 110 -13.14 -3.82 -2.16
C VAL A 110 -12.37 -2.52 -2.24
N ASN A 111 -12.92 -1.56 -3.00
CA ASN A 111 -12.41 -0.20 -3.10
C ASN A 111 -13.39 0.73 -2.39
N TRP A 112 -13.01 1.18 -1.20
CA TRP A 112 -13.84 2.07 -0.38
C TRP A 112 -13.75 3.50 -0.91
N LYS A 113 -14.86 4.24 -0.80
CA LYS A 113 -14.79 5.69 -0.95
C LYS A 113 -14.02 6.24 0.26
N PHE A 114 -13.00 7.05 -0.01
CA PHE A 114 -12.17 7.67 1.02
C PHE A 114 -12.30 9.19 0.97
N ASN A 115 -12.37 9.82 2.14
CA ASN A 115 -12.62 11.26 2.29
C ASN A 115 -11.60 11.94 3.24
N ALA A 116 -10.42 11.36 3.44
CA ALA A 116 -9.38 11.89 4.32
C ALA A 116 -9.77 11.99 5.80
N TRP A 117 -10.42 10.94 6.33
CA TRP A 117 -10.81 10.80 7.74
C TRP A 117 -11.71 11.94 8.26
N GLY A 118 -12.59 12.47 7.40
CA GLY A 118 -13.62 13.46 7.77
C GLY A 118 -15.02 12.87 7.79
N VAL A 119 -15.99 13.59 8.36
CA VAL A 119 -17.41 13.20 8.44
C VAL A 119 -18.18 13.76 7.24
#